data_AF-A0A936LZ03-F1
#
_entry.id   AF-A0A936LZ03-F1
#
_cell.length_a   1.000
_cell.length_b   1.000
_cell.length_c   1.000
_cell.angle_alpha   90.00
_cell.angle_beta   90.00
_cell.angle_gamma   90.00
#
_symmetry.space_group_name_H-M   'P 1'
#
loop_
_entity.id
_entity.type
_entity.pdbx_description
1 polymer ?
#
loop_
_entity_poly.entity_id
_entity_poly.type
_entity_poly.pdbx_seq_one_letter_code
_entity_poly.pdbx_strand_id
1 'polypeptide(L)'
;MPHFCMFGATEVQLEAEPTWCVTFFGGLDLRRPPLAQLITARRQVERAPGKPRYHWVLTLCGGTDVRWPTLAEEYAALKNAVTAGTLSLAEWDRTVASSDVGASAGIRSFTAFGGLSADEIPTEDQEVESLSMQRHFGHIPQRAAEILMLAIGQRSATRLAAVRRAVAHALSAEAGGG
;
A
#
# COMPACT_ATOMS: atom_id res chain seq x y z
N MET A 1 -11.95 2.84 -11.98
CA MET A 1 -12.30 2.80 -13.44
C MET A 1 -11.42 1.77 -14.14
N PRO A 2 -11.81 1.10 -15.26
CA PRO A 2 -10.91 0.16 -15.93
C PRO A 2 -9.71 0.87 -16.59
N HIS A 3 -8.51 0.31 -16.43
CA HIS A 3 -7.26 0.78 -17.06
C HIS A 3 -6.90 -0.13 -18.24
N PHE A 4 -6.50 0.48 -19.36
CA PHE A 4 -6.18 -0.23 -20.59
C PHE A 4 -4.89 0.30 -21.19
N CYS A 5 -3.92 -0.57 -21.42
CA CYS A 5 -2.67 -0.28 -22.12
C CYS A 5 -2.51 -1.22 -23.32
N MET A 6 -2.24 -0.67 -24.51
CA MET A 6 -2.12 -1.47 -25.76
C MET A 6 -0.69 -1.56 -26.30
N PHE A 7 0.14 -0.55 -26.00
CA PHE A 7 1.53 -0.47 -26.43
C PHE A 7 2.30 0.42 -25.45
N GLY A 8 3.48 -0.02 -25.00
CA GLY A 8 4.37 0.76 -24.14
C GLY A 8 4.28 0.41 -22.64
N ALA A 9 4.89 1.25 -21.80
CA ALA A 9 4.84 1.14 -20.35
C ALA A 9 3.92 2.22 -19.77
N THR A 10 3.02 1.87 -18.85
CA THR A 10 2.15 2.84 -18.17
C THR A 10 2.23 2.63 -16.66
N GLU A 11 2.43 3.72 -15.92
CA GLU A 11 2.30 3.73 -14.46
C GLU A 11 0.87 4.12 -14.08
N VAL A 12 0.25 3.31 -13.23
CA VAL A 12 -1.13 3.49 -12.79
C VAL A 12 -1.21 3.33 -11.28
N GLN A 13 -1.82 4.30 -10.61
CA GLN A 13 -2.18 4.16 -9.19
C GLN A 13 -3.44 3.31 -9.09
N LEU A 14 -3.37 2.16 -8.41
CA LEU A 14 -4.56 1.39 -8.07
C LEU A 14 -5.35 2.17 -7.01
N GLU A 15 -6.63 2.37 -7.30
CA GLU A 15 -7.60 2.85 -6.32
C GLU A 15 -7.83 1.78 -5.24
N ALA A 16 -8.40 2.15 -4.10
CA ALA A 16 -8.79 1.18 -3.10
C ALA A 16 -10.08 0.40 -3.48
N GLU A 17 -10.78 0.86 -4.53
CA GLU A 17 -11.92 0.14 -5.12
C GLU A 17 -11.46 -0.85 -6.21
N PRO A 18 -12.08 -2.04 -6.28
CA PRO A 18 -11.69 -3.08 -7.22
C PRO A 18 -11.80 -2.61 -8.67
N THR A 19 -10.72 -2.83 -9.40
CA THR A 19 -10.49 -2.25 -10.72
C THR A 19 -9.99 -3.30 -11.70
N TRP A 20 -10.35 -3.16 -12.97
CA TRP A 20 -9.86 -3.98 -14.07
C TRP A 20 -8.67 -3.30 -14.75
N CYS A 21 -7.56 -4.00 -14.90
CA CYS A 21 -6.37 -3.54 -15.60
C CYS A 21 -6.07 -4.51 -16.72
N VAL A 22 -5.99 -4.04 -17.96
CA VAL A 22 -5.71 -4.89 -19.11
C VAL A 22 -4.51 -4.34 -19.88
N THR A 23 -3.53 -5.19 -20.16
CA THR A 23 -2.37 -4.85 -20.97
C THR A 23 -2.19 -5.82 -22.15
N PHE A 24 -2.00 -5.24 -23.34
CA PHE A 24 -1.62 -5.91 -24.58
C PHE A 24 -0.23 -5.39 -24.96
N PHE A 25 0.71 -6.28 -25.30
CA PHE A 25 2.05 -5.94 -25.82
C PHE A 25 2.74 -4.75 -25.12
N GLY A 26 3.03 -4.88 -23.81
CA GLY A 26 3.59 -3.78 -23.01
C GLY A 26 3.93 -4.09 -21.54
N GLY A 27 4.19 -3.05 -20.76
CA GLY A 27 4.47 -3.11 -19.33
C GLY A 27 3.45 -2.30 -18.53
N LEU A 28 3.01 -2.79 -17.38
CA LEU A 28 2.10 -2.07 -16.49
C LEU A 28 2.68 -2.00 -15.08
N ASP A 29 3.04 -0.81 -14.64
CA ASP A 29 3.50 -0.56 -13.26
C ASP A 29 2.30 -0.10 -12.43
N LEU A 30 1.80 -0.99 -11.58
CA LEU A 30 0.65 -0.76 -10.73
C LEU A 30 1.11 -0.36 -9.32
N ARG A 31 0.87 0.87 -8.88
CA ARG A 31 1.11 1.26 -7.49
C ARG A 31 -0.05 0.85 -6.62
N ARG A 32 0.22 0.04 -5.59
CA ARG A 32 -0.76 -0.39 -4.59
C ARG A 32 -1.09 0.79 -3.66
N PRO A 33 -2.37 0.98 -3.27
CA PRO A 33 -2.72 1.94 -2.24
C PRO A 33 -2.27 1.45 -0.84
N PRO A 34 -1.95 2.36 0.10
CA PRO A 34 -1.61 2.03 1.48
C PRO A 34 -2.62 1.10 2.15
N LEU A 35 -2.15 0.20 3.01
CA LEU A 35 -3.00 -0.80 3.66
C LEU A 35 -4.13 -0.15 4.47
N ALA A 36 -3.89 0.99 5.12
CA ALA A 36 -4.91 1.68 5.89
C ALA A 36 -6.10 2.12 5.01
N GLN A 37 -5.83 2.53 3.76
CA GLN A 37 -6.85 2.88 2.78
C GLN A 37 -7.60 1.64 2.28
N LEU A 38 -6.90 0.53 2.06
CA LEU A 38 -7.52 -0.74 1.67
C LEU A 38 -8.49 -1.25 2.74
N ILE A 39 -8.12 -1.17 4.01
CA ILE A 39 -8.97 -1.60 5.13
C ILE A 39 -10.25 -0.74 5.20
N THR A 40 -10.11 0.58 5.09
CA THR A 40 -11.25 1.50 5.15
C THR A 40 -12.17 1.36 3.94
N ALA A 41 -11.60 1.21 2.73
CA ALA A 41 -12.37 0.98 1.51
C ALA A 41 -13.12 -0.36 1.53
N ARG A 42 -12.47 -1.45 1.97
CA ARG A 42 -13.13 -2.76 2.09
C ARG A 42 -14.35 -2.72 3.01
N ARG A 43 -14.29 -1.96 4.10
CA ARG A 43 -15.45 -1.74 4.99
C ARG A 43 -16.61 -1.05 4.27
N GLN A 44 -16.32 -0.05 3.44
CA GLN A 44 -17.34 0.65 2.67
C GLN A 44 -17.97 -0.28 1.63
N VAL A 45 -17.16 -1.12 0.97
CA VAL A 45 -17.62 -2.12 0.00
C VAL A 45 -18.43 -3.25 0.65
N GLU A 46 -18.04 -3.74 1.83
CA GLU A 46 -18.80 -4.78 2.56
C GLU A 46 -20.20 -4.31 2.98
N ARG A 47 -20.41 -3.00 3.12
CA ARG A 47 -21.73 -2.40 3.36
C ARG A 47 -22.61 -2.32 2.10
N ALA A 48 -22.05 -2.58 0.91
CA ALA A 48 -22.74 -2.51 -0.37
C ALA A 48 -22.73 -3.89 -1.08
N PRO A 49 -23.79 -4.71 -0.99
CA PRO A 49 -23.83 -6.02 -1.61
C PRO A 49 -23.71 -5.91 -3.15
N GLY A 50 -22.86 -6.75 -3.75
CA GLY A 50 -22.75 -6.91 -5.21
C GLY A 50 -21.52 -6.27 -5.88
N LYS A 51 -20.71 -5.49 -5.17
CA LYS A 51 -19.45 -4.97 -5.73
C LYS A 51 -18.36 -6.07 -5.78
N PRO A 52 -17.52 -6.09 -6.83
CA PRO A 52 -16.36 -6.97 -6.88
C PRO A 52 -15.48 -6.74 -5.63
N ARG A 53 -14.72 -7.76 -5.23
CA ARG A 53 -13.81 -7.71 -4.06
C ARG A 53 -12.34 -7.71 -4.44
N TYR A 54 -12.06 -7.80 -5.74
CA TYR A 54 -10.74 -8.08 -6.27
C TYR A 54 -10.43 -7.14 -7.44
N HIS A 55 -9.20 -6.65 -7.49
CA HIS A 55 -8.64 -6.07 -8.70
C HIS A 55 -8.34 -7.20 -9.68
N TRP A 56 -8.71 -7.03 -10.94
CA TRP A 56 -8.43 -8.01 -12.00
C TRP A 56 -7.36 -7.45 -12.93
N VAL A 57 -6.28 -8.20 -13.10
CA VAL A 57 -5.16 -7.85 -14.00
C VAL A 57 -5.10 -8.88 -15.12
N LEU A 58 -5.25 -8.43 -16.37
CA LEU A 58 -5.18 -9.28 -17.55
C LEU A 58 -3.98 -8.84 -18.42
N THR A 59 -3.00 -9.73 -18.58
CA THR A 59 -1.77 -9.47 -19.33
C THR A 59 -1.65 -10.48 -20.47
N LEU A 60 -1.77 -10.03 -21.72
CA LEU A 60 -1.66 -10.97 -22.85
C LEU A 60 -0.22 -11.19 -23.31
N CYS A 61 0.53 -10.13 -23.55
CA CYS A 61 1.95 -10.17 -23.91
C CYS A 61 2.68 -9.05 -23.17
N GLY A 62 3.48 -9.34 -22.16
CA GLY A 62 4.14 -8.28 -21.38
C GLY A 62 4.42 -8.56 -19.90
N GLY A 63 4.79 -7.50 -19.18
CA GLY A 63 5.04 -7.53 -17.74
C GLY A 63 3.99 -6.72 -16.97
N THR A 64 3.68 -7.13 -15.76
CA THR A 64 2.92 -6.28 -14.83
C THR A 64 3.54 -6.35 -13.45
N ASP A 65 3.96 -5.20 -12.93
CA ASP A 65 4.62 -5.10 -11.64
C ASP A 65 3.73 -4.31 -10.70
N VAL A 66 3.32 -4.93 -9.60
CA VAL A 66 2.55 -4.31 -8.54
C VAL A 66 3.51 -3.85 -7.45
N ARG A 67 3.69 -2.54 -7.37
CA ARG A 67 4.58 -1.89 -6.41
C ARG A 67 3.89 -1.62 -5.09
N TRP A 68 4.55 -1.99 -4.01
CA TRP A 68 4.18 -1.59 -2.67
C TRP A 68 4.35 -0.07 -2.48
N PRO A 69 3.49 0.56 -1.68
CA PRO A 69 3.69 1.95 -1.25
C PRO A 69 4.93 2.07 -0.36
N THR A 70 5.52 3.27 -0.28
CA THR A 70 6.68 3.54 0.58
C THR A 70 6.29 3.48 2.06
N LEU A 71 7.28 3.33 2.94
CA LEU A 71 7.07 3.35 4.40
C LEU A 71 6.47 4.67 4.86
N ALA A 72 6.85 5.77 4.19
CA ALA A 72 6.34 7.09 4.48
C ALA A 72 4.85 7.21 4.10
N GLU A 73 4.46 6.68 2.95
CA GLU A 73 3.06 6.63 2.48
C GLU A 73 2.18 5.77 3.40
N GLU A 74 2.68 4.58 3.79
CA GLU A 74 1.98 3.71 4.75
C GLU A 74 1.82 4.37 6.12
N TYR A 75 2.87 5.02 6.63
CA TYR A 75 2.82 5.79 7.87
C TYR A 75 1.79 6.92 7.79
N ALA A 76 1.82 7.73 6.74
CA ALA A 76 0.90 8.87 6.59
C ALA A 76 -0.55 8.39 6.52
N ALA A 77 -0.82 7.34 5.73
CA ALA A 77 -2.15 6.78 5.60
C ALA A 77 -2.67 6.20 6.91
N LEU A 78 -1.84 5.43 7.65
CA LEU A 78 -2.25 4.88 8.94
C LEU A 78 -2.45 5.97 9.98
N LYS A 79 -1.53 6.94 10.08
CA LYS A 79 -1.66 8.06 11.03
C LYS A 79 -2.97 8.81 10.77
N ASN A 80 -3.23 9.19 9.52
CA ASN A 80 -4.44 9.91 9.14
C ASN A 80 -5.71 9.10 9.43
N ALA A 81 -5.71 7.79 9.16
CA ALA A 81 -6.86 6.94 9.43
C ALA A 81 -7.16 6.81 10.93
N VAL A 82 -6.12 6.76 11.77
CA VAL A 82 -6.23 6.70 13.23
C VAL A 82 -6.65 8.04 13.82
N THR A 83 -6.05 9.15 13.39
CA THR A 83 -6.44 10.49 13.87
C THR A 83 -7.86 10.85 13.44
N ALA A 84 -8.31 10.42 12.27
CA ALA A 84 -9.69 10.59 11.80
C ALA A 84 -10.69 9.62 12.47
N GLY A 85 -10.24 8.68 13.32
CA GLY A 85 -11.10 7.70 13.97
C GLY A 85 -11.71 6.65 13.03
N THR A 86 -11.23 6.56 11.79
CA THR A 86 -11.74 5.62 10.77
C THR A 86 -11.16 4.21 10.89
N LEU A 87 -9.99 4.10 11.52
CA LEU A 87 -9.27 2.85 11.76
C LEU A 87 -8.57 2.90 13.12
N SER A 88 -8.71 1.85 13.93
CA SER A 88 -7.93 1.71 15.17
C SER A 88 -6.67 0.87 14.99
N LEU A 89 -5.66 1.05 15.84
CA LEU A 89 -4.44 0.24 15.81
C LEU A 89 -4.70 -1.25 16.09
N ALA A 90 -5.71 -1.57 16.92
CA ALA A 90 -6.10 -2.95 17.16
C ALA A 90 -6.76 -3.61 15.93
N GLU A 91 -7.46 -2.83 15.11
CA GLU A 91 -8.00 -3.29 13.83
C GLU A 91 -6.89 -3.54 12.83
N TRP A 92 -5.93 -2.62 12.73
CA TRP A 92 -4.72 -2.80 11.93
C TRP A 92 -4.01 -4.11 12.30
N ASP A 93 -3.74 -4.34 13.58
CA ASP A 93 -3.07 -5.56 14.06
C ASP A 93 -3.84 -6.83 13.67
N ARG A 94 -5.16 -6.84 13.83
CA ARG A 94 -6.01 -7.97 13.42
C ARG A 94 -5.94 -8.21 11.92
N THR A 95 -5.94 -7.14 11.11
CA THR A 95 -5.81 -7.28 9.66
C THR A 95 -4.44 -7.81 9.28
N VAL A 96 -3.34 -7.23 9.80
CA VAL A 96 -1.97 -7.70 9.51
C VAL A 96 -1.77 -9.15 9.93
N ALA A 97 -2.38 -9.60 11.03
CA ALA A 97 -2.33 -10.98 11.49
C ALA A 97 -3.14 -11.97 10.63
N SER A 98 -4.16 -11.49 9.90
CA SER A 98 -4.85 -12.31 8.91
C SER A 98 -3.97 -12.47 7.68
N SER A 99 -3.67 -13.72 7.28
CA SER A 99 -2.71 -14.09 6.22
C SER A 99 -2.98 -13.48 4.82
N ASP A 100 -4.03 -12.69 4.68
CA ASP A 100 -4.51 -12.05 3.45
C ASP A 100 -3.78 -10.74 3.10
N VAL A 101 -2.97 -10.18 4.00
CA VAL A 101 -2.40 -8.83 3.80
C VAL A 101 -1.18 -8.80 2.87
N GLY A 102 -0.49 -9.94 2.76
CA GLY A 102 0.77 -10.07 2.03
C GLY A 102 0.64 -10.46 0.56
N ALA A 103 -0.21 -11.43 0.20
CA ALA A 103 -0.04 -12.13 -1.09
C ALA A 103 -0.76 -11.47 -2.28
N SER A 104 -1.76 -10.62 -2.05
CA SER A 104 -2.34 -9.74 -3.06
C SER A 104 -3.34 -8.85 -2.34
N ALA A 105 -3.40 -7.56 -2.66
CA ALA A 105 -4.49 -6.69 -2.24
C ALA A 105 -5.80 -7.07 -2.95
N GLY A 106 -6.23 -8.32 -2.82
CA GLY A 106 -7.27 -8.90 -3.65
C GLY A 106 -6.95 -8.79 -5.14
N ILE A 107 -5.71 -8.99 -5.56
CA ILE A 107 -5.35 -8.95 -6.99
C ILE A 107 -5.48 -10.35 -7.56
N ARG A 108 -6.36 -10.52 -8.55
CA ARG A 108 -6.46 -11.71 -9.38
C ARG A 108 -5.89 -11.39 -10.74
N SER A 109 -5.06 -12.30 -11.24
CA SER A 109 -4.34 -12.07 -12.49
C SER A 109 -4.45 -13.25 -13.45
N PHE A 110 -4.36 -12.94 -14.74
CA PHE A 110 -4.15 -13.90 -15.80
C PHE A 110 -3.10 -13.36 -16.77
N THR A 111 -2.02 -14.09 -16.94
CA THR A 111 -0.92 -13.74 -17.85
C THR A 111 -0.74 -14.83 -18.90
N ALA A 112 -0.96 -14.52 -20.18
CA ALA A 112 -0.80 -15.49 -21.26
C ALA A 112 0.67 -15.63 -21.70
N PHE A 113 1.36 -14.51 -21.94
CA PHE A 113 2.78 -14.46 -22.29
C PHE A 113 3.49 -13.34 -21.52
N GLY A 114 4.49 -13.68 -20.70
CA GLY A 114 5.26 -12.75 -19.88
C GLY A 114 5.15 -13.01 -18.38
N GLY A 115 5.10 -11.96 -17.54
CA GLY A 115 5.20 -12.11 -16.08
C GLY A 115 4.35 -11.13 -15.28
N LEU A 116 4.01 -11.52 -14.04
CA LEU A 116 3.42 -10.66 -13.03
C LEU A 116 4.29 -10.70 -11.77
N SER A 117 4.76 -9.56 -11.30
CA SER A 117 5.31 -9.40 -9.96
C SER A 117 4.26 -8.73 -9.08
N ALA A 118 3.78 -9.40 -8.03
CA ALA A 118 2.76 -8.83 -7.14
C ALA A 118 3.35 -8.18 -5.86
N ASP A 119 4.67 -8.30 -5.66
CA ASP A 119 5.38 -8.01 -4.41
C ASP A 119 6.64 -7.16 -4.64
N GLU A 120 6.64 -6.29 -5.64
CA GLU A 120 7.76 -5.38 -5.85
C GLU A 120 7.77 -4.34 -4.72
N ILE A 121 8.83 -4.32 -3.92
CA ILE A 121 9.03 -3.30 -2.87
C ILE A 121 9.81 -2.11 -3.44
N PRO A 122 9.56 -0.88 -2.97
CA PRO A 122 10.38 0.27 -3.33
C PRO A 122 11.86 0.02 -3.02
N THR A 123 12.74 0.63 -3.81
CA THR A 123 14.18 0.52 -3.58
C THR A 123 14.58 1.25 -2.30
N GLU A 124 15.73 0.89 -1.72
CA GLU A 124 16.21 1.55 -0.50
C GLU A 124 16.36 3.06 -0.70
N ASP A 125 16.89 3.49 -1.85
CA ASP A 125 17.02 4.92 -2.19
C ASP A 125 15.67 5.63 -2.23
N GLN A 126 14.65 5.01 -2.84
CA GLN A 126 13.29 5.56 -2.89
C GLN A 126 12.68 5.67 -1.49
N GLU A 127 12.89 4.68 -0.62
CA GLU A 127 12.43 4.71 0.77
C GLU A 127 13.10 5.83 1.55
N VAL A 128 14.43 5.95 1.45
CA VAL A 128 15.21 6.98 2.14
C VAL A 128 14.81 8.37 1.67
N GLU A 129 14.65 8.57 0.37
CA GLU A 129 14.21 9.85 -0.20
C GLU A 129 12.80 10.23 0.29
N SER A 130 11.85 9.29 0.18
CA SER A 130 10.46 9.49 0.61
C SER A 130 10.37 9.84 2.11
N LEU A 131 11.07 9.10 2.97
CA LEU A 131 11.12 9.36 4.40
C LEU A 131 11.80 10.68 4.73
N SER A 132 12.89 11.01 4.04
CA SER A 132 13.63 12.26 4.26
C SER A 132 12.81 13.48 3.90
N MET A 133 12.09 13.45 2.77
CA MET A 133 11.18 14.52 2.36
C MET A 133 10.05 14.68 3.39
N GLN A 134 9.37 13.60 3.75
CA GLN A 134 8.23 13.66 4.68
C GLN A 134 8.64 14.09 6.10
N ARG A 135 9.87 13.77 6.53
CA ARG A 135 10.47 14.33 7.75
C ARG A 135 10.75 15.82 7.61
N HIS A 136 11.34 16.25 6.48
CA HIS A 136 11.66 17.66 6.23
C HIS A 136 10.42 18.55 6.28
N PHE A 137 9.29 18.08 5.74
CA PHE A 137 8.00 18.78 5.81
C PHE A 137 7.30 18.68 7.18
N GLY A 138 7.90 18.02 8.17
CA GLY A 138 7.33 17.89 9.52
C GLY A 138 6.18 16.89 9.64
N HIS A 139 5.88 16.10 8.60
CA HIS A 139 4.82 15.10 8.64
C HIS A 139 5.23 13.86 9.44
N ILE A 140 6.53 13.55 9.51
CA ILE A 140 7.08 12.42 10.26
C ILE A 140 8.02 12.94 11.37
N PRO A 141 7.67 12.76 12.65
CA PRO A 141 8.57 13.07 13.76
C PRO A 141 9.86 12.26 13.69
N GLN A 142 10.97 12.82 14.17
CA GLN A 142 12.31 12.19 14.11
C GLN A 142 12.33 10.74 14.62
N ARG A 143 11.68 10.47 15.77
CA ARG A 143 11.63 9.12 16.35
C ARG A 143 10.80 8.13 15.52
N ALA A 144 9.75 8.61 14.84
CA ALA A 144 8.99 7.78 13.91
C ALA A 144 9.82 7.47 12.66
N ALA A 145 10.57 8.46 12.14
CA ALA A 145 11.47 8.26 11.02
C ALA A 145 12.57 7.24 11.33
N GLU A 146 13.17 7.26 12.53
CA GLU A 146 14.16 6.27 12.97
C GLU A 146 13.62 4.84 12.97
N ILE A 147 12.39 4.64 13.45
CA ILE A 147 11.73 3.32 13.43
C ILE A 147 11.49 2.85 11.99
N LEU A 148 11.08 3.76 11.09
CA LEU A 148 10.81 3.45 9.70
C LEU A 148 12.11 3.16 8.93
N MET A 149 13.19 3.90 9.16
CA MET A 149 14.49 3.65 8.53
C MET A 149 15.01 2.24 8.81
N LEU A 150 14.82 1.73 10.03
CA LEU A 150 15.19 0.35 10.39
C LEU A 150 14.35 -0.72 9.68
N ALA A 151 13.23 -0.34 9.07
CA ALA A 151 12.32 -1.23 8.35
C ALA A 151 12.52 -1.19 6.83
N ILE A 152 13.44 -0.38 6.32
CA ILE A 152 13.82 -0.38 4.91
C ILE A 152 14.34 -1.78 4.53
N GLY A 153 13.96 -2.27 3.35
CA GLY A 153 14.26 -3.63 2.88
C GLY A 153 13.44 -4.74 3.55
N GLN A 154 12.72 -4.46 4.64
CA GLN A 154 11.82 -5.44 5.27
C GLN A 154 10.54 -5.62 4.45
N ARG A 155 9.97 -6.83 4.52
CA ARG A 155 8.76 -7.21 3.76
C ARG A 155 7.58 -7.52 4.67
N SER A 156 6.38 -7.47 4.09
CA SER A 156 5.14 -8.00 4.64
C SER A 156 4.87 -7.55 6.09
N ALA A 157 4.66 -8.49 7.03
CA ALA A 157 4.27 -8.20 8.40
C ALA A 157 5.32 -7.38 9.17
N THR A 158 6.61 -7.61 8.96
CA THR A 158 7.68 -6.88 9.66
C THR A 158 7.67 -5.40 9.27
N ARG A 159 7.49 -5.13 7.98
CA ARG A 159 7.32 -3.77 7.44
C ARG A 159 6.12 -3.06 8.06
N LEU A 160 4.97 -3.72 8.06
CA LEU A 160 3.71 -3.16 8.59
C LEU A 160 3.73 -3.00 10.12
N ALA A 161 4.45 -3.87 10.83
CA ALA A 161 4.66 -3.75 12.27
C ALA A 161 5.53 -2.53 12.61
N ALA A 162 6.52 -2.19 11.78
CA ALA A 162 7.29 -0.97 11.95
C ALA A 162 6.44 0.29 11.74
N VAL A 163 5.59 0.30 10.71
CA VAL A 163 4.62 1.38 10.48
C VAL A 163 3.71 1.58 11.70
N ARG A 164 3.13 0.49 12.23
CA ARG A 164 2.30 0.53 13.45
C ARG A 164 3.06 1.08 14.65
N ARG A 165 4.31 0.66 14.87
CA ARG A 165 5.15 1.18 15.97
C ARG A 165 5.44 2.67 15.81
N ALA A 166 5.78 3.11 14.59
CA ALA A 166 6.05 4.51 14.29
C ALA A 166 4.82 5.40 14.57
N VAL A 167 3.63 4.98 14.13
CA VAL A 167 2.37 5.72 14.40
C VAL A 167 2.05 5.75 15.89
N ALA A 168 2.17 4.61 16.60
CA ALA A 168 1.91 4.57 18.04
C ALA A 168 2.81 5.55 18.82
N HIS A 169 4.11 5.59 18.48
CA HIS A 169 5.05 6.54 19.09
C HIS A 169 4.70 7.99 18.80
N ALA A 170 4.31 8.31 17.55
CA ALA A 170 3.91 9.66 17.18
C ALA A 170 2.67 10.12 17.98
N LEU A 171 1.65 9.27 18.08
CA LEU A 171 0.42 9.58 18.82
C LEU A 171 0.66 9.74 20.34
N SER A 172 1.52 8.89 20.93
CA SER A 172 1.87 9.04 22.35
C SER A 172 2.66 10.31 22.64
N ALA A 173 3.53 10.74 21.72
CA ALA A 173 4.26 11.99 21.85
C ALA A 173 3.33 13.22 21.77
N GLU A 174 2.32 13.17 20.91
CA GLU A 174 1.29 14.22 20.80
C GLU A 174 0.39 14.28 22.05
N ALA A 175 0.09 13.14 22.68
CA ALA A 175 -0.76 13.07 23.87
C ALA A 175 -0.06 13.49 25.19
N GLY A 176 1.27 13.37 25.26
CA GLY A 176 2.06 13.69 26.47
C GLY A 176 2.59 15.12 26.55
N GLY A 177 2.26 15.97 25.56
CA GLY A 177 2.77 17.34 25.42
C GLY A 177 1.77 18.46 25.71
N GLY A 178 0.73 18.19 26.52
CA GLY A 178 -0.30 19.16 26.93
C GLY A 178 -0.14 19.66 28.35
#